data_AF-A0A7J9NCK8-F1
#
_entry.id   AF-A0A7J9NCK8-F1
#
_cell.length_a   1.000
_cell.length_b   1.000
_cell.length_c   1.000
_cell.angle_alpha   90.00
_cell.angle_beta   90.00
_cell.angle_gamma   90.00
#
_symmetry.space_group_name_H-M   'P 1'
#
loop_
_entity.id
_entity.type
_entity.pdbx_description
1 polymer ?
#
loop_
_entity_poly.entity_id
_entity_poly.type
_entity_poly.pdbx_seq_one_letter_code
_entity_poly.pdbx_strand_id
1 'polypeptide(L)'
;MEEYGVIAQEAYDVFNKHVESAWKDVNKGFLKPTEMPIEVLNRILNLARVMNVLYSEGDGYTYVGKATKGIISSLLIEPITL
;
A
#
# COMPACT_ATOMS: atom_id res chain seq x y z
N MET A 1 8.65 -19.94 1.73
CA MET A 1 9.99 -20.55 1.94
C MET A 1 9.86 -22.06 2.03
N GLU A 2 9.18 -22.61 3.03
CA GLU A 2 9.04 -24.06 3.24
C GLU A 2 8.47 -24.81 2.03
N GLU A 3 7.39 -24.31 1.44
CA GLU A 3 6.73 -24.94 0.28
C GLU A 3 7.65 -25.14 -0.93
N TYR A 4 8.57 -24.20 -1.15
CA TYR A 4 9.44 -24.18 -2.34
C TYR A 4 10.92 -24.42 -2.01
N GLY A 5 11.27 -24.63 -0.74
CA GLY A 5 12.66 -24.81 -0.29
C GLY A 5 13.58 -23.61 -0.55
N VAL A 6 13.03 -22.39 -0.65
CA VAL A 6 13.75 -21.16 -1.03
C VAL A 6 14.20 -20.33 0.17
N ILE A 7 15.22 -19.49 -0.02
CA ILE A 7 15.64 -18.53 1.00
C ILE A 7 14.65 -17.36 1.12
N ALA A 8 14.74 -16.59 2.21
CA ALA A 8 13.83 -15.48 2.48
C ALA A 8 13.84 -14.44 1.36
N GLN A 9 15.02 -14.08 0.85
CA GLN A 9 15.14 -13.08 -0.21
C GLN A 9 14.40 -13.49 -1.49
N GLU A 10 14.53 -14.74 -1.92
CA GLU A 10 13.83 -15.26 -3.10
C GLU A 10 12.31 -15.21 -2.92
N ALA A 11 11.83 -15.55 -1.71
CA ALA A 11 10.42 -15.43 -1.39
C ALA A 11 9.95 -13.96 -1.45
N TYR A 12 10.71 -13.02 -0.88
CA TYR A 12 10.42 -11.59 -0.97
C TYR A 12 10.36 -11.09 -2.40
N ASP A 13 11.30 -11.50 -3.26
CA ASP A 13 11.32 -11.10 -4.67
C ASP A 13 10.07 -11.59 -5.42
N VAL A 14 9.59 -12.80 -5.12
CA VAL A 14 8.34 -13.33 -5.68
C VAL A 14 7.12 -12.56 -5.17
N PHE A 15 7.02 -12.30 -3.86
CA PHE A 15 5.92 -11.50 -3.31
C PHE A 15 5.90 -10.07 -3.86
N ASN A 16 7.07 -9.44 -4.05
CA ASN A 16 7.15 -8.11 -4.65
C ASN A 16 6.63 -8.10 -6.10
N LYS A 17 6.89 -9.15 -6.89
CA LYS A 17 6.30 -9.31 -8.23
C LYS A 17 4.78 -9.45 -8.18
N HIS A 18 4.25 -10.17 -7.19
CA HIS A 18 2.80 -10.27 -6.99
C HIS A 18 2.18 -8.93 -6.62
N VAL A 19 2.82 -8.16 -5.73
CA VAL A 19 2.38 -6.80 -5.37
C VAL A 19 2.40 -5.89 -6.60
N GLU A 20 3.46 -5.93 -7.42
CA GLU A 20 3.54 -5.14 -8.65
C GLU A 20 2.43 -5.52 -9.66
N SER A 21 2.16 -6.82 -9.82
CA SER A 21 1.06 -7.29 -10.66
C SER A 21 -0.30 -6.83 -10.12
N ALA A 22 -0.53 -6.92 -8.81
CA ALA A 22 -1.77 -6.48 -8.18
C ALA A 22 -2.01 -4.98 -8.40
N TRP A 23 -0.96 -4.15 -8.34
CA TRP A 23 -1.07 -2.73 -8.70
C TRP A 23 -1.50 -2.53 -10.16
N LYS A 24 -0.96 -3.31 -11.10
CA LYS A 24 -1.38 -3.28 -12.51
C LYS A 24 -2.85 -3.67 -12.66
N ASP A 25 -3.33 -4.65 -11.92
CA ASP A 25 -4.73 -5.09 -11.97
C ASP A 25 -5.69 -4.06 -11.37
N VAL A 26 -5.32 -3.43 -10.25
CA VAL A 26 -6.07 -2.28 -9.71
C VAL A 26 -6.17 -1.17 -10.75
N ASN A 27 -5.07 -0.82 -11.42
CA ASN A 27 -5.06 0.22 -12.45
C ASN A 27 -5.96 -0.14 -13.65
N LYS A 28 -5.99 -1.41 -14.07
CA LYS A 28 -6.90 -1.88 -15.13
C LYS A 28 -8.36 -1.67 -14.76
N GLY A 29 -8.73 -1.84 -13.48
CA GLY A 29 -10.09 -1.63 -12.99
C GLY A 29 -10.64 -0.19 -13.17
N PHE A 30 -9.76 0.78 -13.40
CA PHE A 30 -10.14 2.18 -13.69
C PHE A 30 -10.28 2.49 -15.19
N LEU A 31 -9.98 1.54 -16.08
CA LEU A 31 -10.21 1.73 -17.52
C LEU A 31 -11.71 1.80 -17.82
N LYS A 32 -12.09 2.66 -18.75
CA LYS A 32 -13.50 2.85 -19.13
C LYS A 32 -13.95 1.80 -20.16
N PRO A 33 -15.22 1.33 -20.11
CA PRO A 33 -16.20 1.61 -19.06
C PRO A 33 -15.82 0.91 -17.74
N THR A 34 -16.05 1.58 -16.62
CA THR A 34 -15.76 1.01 -15.30
C THR A 34 -16.90 0.09 -14.85
N GLU A 35 -16.57 -1.02 -14.18
CA GLU A 35 -17.59 -1.96 -13.66
C GLU A 35 -18.38 -1.40 -12.47
N MET A 36 -17.78 -0.45 -11.74
CA MET A 36 -18.35 0.19 -10.55
C MET A 36 -18.17 1.72 -10.62
N PRO A 37 -18.91 2.49 -9.81
CA PRO A 37 -18.66 3.92 -9.64
C PRO A 37 -17.22 4.17 -9.18
N ILE A 38 -16.62 5.24 -9.70
CA ILE A 38 -15.22 5.62 -9.41
C ILE A 38 -15.00 5.82 -7.90
N GLU A 39 -16.03 6.27 -7.18
CA GLU A 39 -16.02 6.47 -5.73
C GLU A 39 -15.80 5.16 -4.97
N VAL A 40 -16.39 4.05 -5.46
CA VAL A 40 -16.20 2.72 -4.89
C VAL A 40 -14.79 2.21 -5.20
N LEU A 41 -14.33 2.38 -6.44
CA LEU A 41 -12.97 1.99 -6.84
C LEU A 41 -11.90 2.76 -6.05
N ASN A 42 -12.13 4.04 -5.80
CA ASN A 42 -11.24 4.89 -5.01
C ASN A 42 -11.12 4.41 -3.55
N ARG A 43 -12.18 3.85 -2.95
CA ARG A 43 -12.08 3.28 -1.60
C ARG A 43 -11.10 2.09 -1.56
N ILE A 44 -11.21 1.18 -2.52
CA ILE A 44 -10.32 0.01 -2.62
C ILE A 44 -8.88 0.46 -2.89
N LEU A 45 -8.70 1.37 -3.84
CA LEU A 45 -7.39 1.94 -4.16
C LEU A 45 -6.75 2.62 -2.94
N ASN A 46 -7.51 3.39 -2.17
CA ASN A 46 -7.00 4.07 -0.99
C ASN A 46 -6.67 3.09 0.15
N LEU A 47 -7.41 1.99 0.30
CA LEU A 47 -7.03 0.92 1.24
C LEU A 47 -5.67 0.30 0.88
N ALA A 48 -5.43 -0.01 -0.39
CA ALA A 48 -4.13 -0.52 -0.84
C ALA A 48 -3.00 0.50 -0.61
N ARG A 49 -3.25 1.79 -0.87
CA ARG A 49 -2.28 2.87 -0.62
C ARG A 49 -1.93 3.02 0.85
N VAL A 50 -2.90 2.94 1.75
CA VAL A 50 -2.65 3.03 3.19
C VAL A 50 -1.76 1.88 3.67
N MET A 51 -1.95 0.66 3.16
CA MET A 51 -1.05 -0.46 3.47
C MET A 51 0.39 -0.17 3.00
N ASN A 52 0.55 0.35 1.78
CA ASN A 52 1.88 0.72 1.27
C ASN A 52 2.55 1.81 2.11
N VAL A 53 1.78 2.76 2.66
CA VAL A 53 2.29 3.83 3.54
C VAL A 53 2.68 3.29 4.91
N LEU A 54 1.82 2.46 5.53
CA LEU A 54 2.06 1.98 6.90
C LEU A 54 3.16 0.93 6.98
N TYR A 55 3.40 0.17 5.91
CA TYR A 55 4.35 -0.95 5.90
C TYR A 55 5.65 -0.69 5.12
N SER A 56 5.90 0.55 4.69
CA SER A 56 7.09 0.90 3.89
C SER A 56 8.42 0.72 4.63
N GLU A 57 8.42 0.86 5.97
CA GLU A 57 9.61 0.76 6.82
C GLU A 57 9.47 -0.31 7.91
N GLY A 58 8.58 -1.30 7.70
CA GLY A 58 8.20 -2.29 8.71
C GLY A 58 6.78 -2.03 9.24
N ASP A 59 6.38 -2.70 10.32
CA ASP A 59 5.01 -2.58 10.86
C ASP A 59 4.77 -1.24 11.56
N GLY A 60 4.44 -0.21 10.78
CA GLY A 60 4.11 1.12 11.26
C GLY A 60 2.71 1.27 11.86
N TYR A 61 1.89 0.22 11.85
CA TYR A 61 0.55 0.21 12.46
C TYR A 61 0.63 -0.20 13.94
N THR A 62 1.22 -1.36 14.23
CA THR A 62 1.39 -1.84 15.60
C THR A 62 2.52 -1.09 16.30
N TYR A 63 3.65 -0.88 15.60
CA TYR A 63 4.83 -0.22 16.13
C TYR A 63 4.99 1.15 15.47
N VAL A 64 4.23 2.12 15.97
CA VAL A 64 4.16 3.47 15.38
C VAL A 64 5.52 4.19 15.47
N GLY A 65 6.31 4.04 14.41
CA GLY A 65 7.64 4.62 14.25
C GLY A 65 7.63 6.10 13.88
N LYS A 66 8.83 6.66 13.68
CA LYS A 66 9.01 8.08 13.34
C LYS A 66 8.33 8.46 12.02
N ALA A 67 8.39 7.58 11.01
CA ALA A 67 7.76 7.81 9.72
C ALA A 67 6.23 7.97 9.84
N THR A 68 5.54 6.99 10.43
CA THR A 68 4.08 7.05 10.63
C THR A 68 3.66 8.25 11.48
N LYS A 69 4.39 8.54 12.57
CA LYS A 69 4.14 9.73 13.41
C LYS A 69 4.28 11.02 12.60
N GLY A 70 5.33 11.14 11.79
CA GLY A 70 5.57 12.31 10.93
C GLY A 70 4.43 12.53 9.94
N ILE A 71 3.96 11.47 9.28
CA ILE A 71 2.84 11.52 8.34
C ILE A 71 1.57 12.00 9.07
N ILE A 72 1.22 11.40 10.21
CA ILE A 72 0.05 11.79 11.00
C ILE A 72 0.14 13.26 11.42
N SER A 73 1.28 13.68 11.97
CA SER A 73 1.50 15.06 12.39
C SER A 73 1.29 16.04 11.23
N SER A 74 1.92 15.80 10.09
CA SER A 74 1.83 16.70 8.92
C SER A 74 0.43 16.79 8.30
N LEU A 75 -0.38 15.73 8.42
CA LEU A 75 -1.70 15.67 7.77
C LEU A 75 -2.83 16.12 8.70
N LEU A 76 -2.71 15.87 10.01
CA LEU A 76 -3.84 15.96 10.95
C LEU A 76 -3.57 16.87 12.16
N ILE A 77 -2.33 17.32 12.37
CA ILE A 77 -1.95 18.11 13.55
C ILE A 77 -1.39 19.47 13.14
N GLU A 78 -0.40 19.47 12.26
CA GLU A 78 0.34 20.68 11.88
C GLU A 78 -0.40 21.41 10.74
N PRO A 79 -0.79 22.68 10.93
CA PRO A 79 -1.41 23.46 9.88
C PRO A 79 -0.38 23.85 8.80
N ILE A 80 -0.85 23.96 7.56
CA ILE A 80 -0.04 24.55 6.50
C ILE A 80 0.04 26.06 6.74
N THR A 81 1.23 26.56 7.06
CA THR A 81 1.50 28.01 7.09
C THR A 81 1.42 28.59 5.69
N LEU A 82 0.69 29.71 5.57
CA LEU A 82 0.52 30.50 4.34
C LEU A 82 1.57 31.61 4.26
#